data_AF-A0A151B8C6-F1
#
_entry.id   AF-A0A151B8C6-F1
#
_cell.length_a   1.000
_cell.length_b   1.000
_cell.length_c   1.000
_cell.angle_alpha   90.00
_cell.angle_beta   90.00
_cell.angle_gamma   90.00
#
_symmetry.space_group_name_H-M   'P 1'
#
loop_
_entity.id
_entity.type
_entity.pdbx_description
1 polymer ?
#
loop_
_entity_poly.entity_id
_entity_poly.type
_entity_poly.pdbx_seq_one_letter_code
_entity_poly.pdbx_strand_id
1 'polypeptide(L)'
;MTKKRYDIELLRKYDSIITFLREGENVKKINYEAIKNYAKDGHDVIMCLYEYAYYNKLKFNKEYTGKVKPMIKILFENDITNGFHKSDLIYWYGNIGGGINDPNSDQLIQRQILDVKESDRVKVIASSTINKGAVIIEEKIGKGRIIAIDLISPNEAIEWDFKGSANKYIILGNILGGSVRYGKYYQRKLSYEEFIGAMKKLCRKYKHLWIEEEGVSSDGSKIYSINAGIQTKPMFLFVATLHGWEWENAYGLLTFAEYIGEHPDDERIRLNDYFIKIIPIANPYGYKNNTRHNANGVDLNRNFNYKWEEFKMQHPRQDVAQPWDYDWKGYSPASEPETKILQRIIDSHEIACVVDFHSASSTVLAKPERPDNAILDLVYAEVVRNLKDRYIRVVWGTPGKHIQLTIDYLTTLNEDPELINYAANRGLAFLVETIGNRDETHGLVMHTDLVVEICLATLKVIGQEMLKKT
;
A
#
# COMPACT_ATOMS: atom_id res chain seq x y z
N MET A 1 -15.25 26.42 5.46
CA MET A 1 -16.69 26.13 5.25
C MET A 1 -17.45 27.44 5.13
N THR A 2 -18.19 27.66 4.04
CA THR A 2 -19.00 28.88 3.88
C THR A 2 -20.38 28.67 4.53
N LYS A 3 -20.99 29.72 5.10
CA LYS A 3 -22.39 29.70 5.56
C LYS A 3 -23.38 30.08 4.45
N LYS A 4 -22.91 30.23 3.20
CA LYS A 4 -23.74 30.68 2.07
C LYS A 4 -24.65 29.53 1.64
N ARG A 5 -25.92 29.85 1.33
CA ARG A 5 -26.76 28.95 0.55
C ARG A 5 -26.06 28.69 -0.78
N TYR A 6 -26.03 27.43 -1.21
CA TYR A 6 -25.48 27.05 -2.50
C TYR A 6 -26.59 26.86 -3.53
N ASP A 7 -26.26 27.13 -4.78
CA ASP A 7 -27.05 26.90 -5.96
C ASP A 7 -26.18 26.20 -7.02
N ILE A 8 -26.78 25.87 -8.16
CA ILE A 8 -26.08 25.20 -9.26
C ILE A 8 -24.89 26.02 -9.79
N GLU A 9 -24.97 27.35 -9.82
CA GLU A 9 -23.91 28.22 -10.33
C GLU A 9 -22.67 28.18 -9.44
N LEU A 10 -22.87 28.11 -8.12
CA LEU A 10 -21.78 27.90 -7.17
C LEU A 10 -21.19 26.50 -7.30
N LEU A 11 -22.02 25.46 -7.39
CA LEU A 11 -21.54 24.06 -7.46
C LEU A 11 -20.66 23.83 -8.70
N ARG A 12 -21.02 24.43 -9.84
CA ARG A 12 -20.25 24.33 -11.11
C ARG A 12 -18.82 24.89 -11.04
N LYS A 13 -18.43 25.57 -9.96
CA LYS A 13 -17.06 26.06 -9.75
C LYS A 13 -16.12 25.01 -9.14
N TYR A 14 -16.66 23.86 -8.74
CA TYR A 14 -15.91 22.78 -8.10
C TYR A 14 -15.89 21.55 -9.02
N ASP A 15 -14.79 20.80 -8.97
CA ASP A 15 -14.61 19.58 -9.75
C ASP A 15 -15.52 18.45 -9.27
N SER A 16 -15.74 18.38 -7.95
CA SER A 16 -16.58 17.38 -7.28
C SER A 16 -17.30 17.98 -6.07
N ILE A 17 -18.44 17.39 -5.72
CA ILE A 17 -19.22 17.78 -4.53
C ILE A 17 -19.34 16.61 -3.56
N ILE A 18 -19.12 16.88 -2.27
CA ILE A 18 -19.34 15.93 -1.17
C ILE A 18 -20.39 16.50 -0.22
N THR A 19 -21.48 15.76 0.01
CA THR A 19 -22.42 16.09 1.09
C THR A 19 -22.17 15.22 2.30
N PHE A 20 -21.96 15.84 3.46
CA PHE A 20 -21.64 15.16 4.71
C PHE A 20 -22.40 15.80 5.89
N LEU A 21 -23.55 15.24 6.26
CA LEU A 21 -24.34 15.70 7.40
C LEU A 21 -24.04 14.91 8.68
N ARG A 22 -23.56 15.60 9.71
CA ARG A 22 -23.48 15.03 11.07
C ARG A 22 -24.81 15.12 11.83
N GLU A 23 -25.59 16.15 11.57
CA GLU A 23 -26.90 16.40 12.17
C GLU A 23 -28.02 16.06 11.17
N GLY A 24 -28.74 14.96 11.40
CA GLY A 24 -29.73 14.44 10.46
C GLY A 24 -30.90 15.40 10.19
N GLU A 25 -31.28 16.23 11.15
CA GLU A 25 -32.36 17.22 10.97
C GLU A 25 -32.08 18.23 9.83
N ASN A 26 -30.81 18.45 9.49
CA ASN A 26 -30.38 19.33 8.41
C ASN A 26 -30.59 18.73 7.02
N VAL A 27 -31.05 17.48 6.90
CA VAL A 27 -31.32 16.80 5.61
C VAL A 27 -32.34 17.56 4.76
N LYS A 28 -33.27 18.28 5.40
CA LYS A 28 -34.28 19.14 4.75
C LYS A 28 -33.70 20.44 4.19
N LYS A 29 -32.49 20.83 4.61
CA LYS A 29 -31.81 22.06 4.18
C LYS A 29 -30.96 21.84 2.92
N ILE A 30 -30.78 20.60 2.47
CA ILE A 30 -30.03 20.27 1.25
C ILE A 30 -30.86 20.67 0.02
N ASN A 31 -30.23 21.38 -0.92
CA ASN A 31 -30.79 21.68 -2.23
C ASN A 31 -30.48 20.52 -3.20
N TYR A 32 -31.28 19.46 -3.12
CA TYR A 32 -31.09 18.25 -3.94
C TYR A 32 -31.27 18.50 -5.44
N GLU A 33 -32.05 19.51 -5.83
CA GLU A 33 -32.23 19.87 -7.24
C GLU A 33 -30.93 20.40 -7.84
N ALA A 34 -30.24 21.31 -7.13
CA ALA A 34 -28.93 21.79 -7.54
C ALA A 34 -27.92 20.65 -7.66
N ILE A 35 -27.87 19.74 -6.67
CA ILE A 35 -26.98 18.57 -6.69
C ILE A 35 -27.27 17.67 -7.90
N LYS A 36 -28.54 17.38 -8.16
CA LYS A 36 -28.92 16.53 -9.31
C LYS A 36 -28.60 17.18 -10.64
N ASN A 37 -28.83 18.48 -10.78
CA ASN A 37 -28.50 19.20 -12.01
C ASN A 37 -26.99 19.23 -12.23
N TYR A 38 -26.20 19.39 -11.16
CA TYR A 38 -24.75 19.26 -11.23
C TYR A 38 -24.32 17.86 -11.70
N ALA A 39 -24.88 16.78 -11.13
CA ALA A 39 -24.60 15.43 -11.61
C ALA A 39 -25.02 15.23 -13.08
N LYS A 40 -26.20 15.71 -13.49
CA LYS A 40 -26.69 15.63 -14.89
C LYS A 40 -25.72 16.24 -15.89
N ASP A 41 -25.05 17.33 -15.51
CA ASP A 41 -24.10 18.05 -16.36
C ASP A 41 -22.82 17.26 -16.64
N GLY A 42 -22.59 16.14 -15.94
CA GLY A 42 -21.44 15.25 -16.17
C GLY A 42 -20.52 15.05 -14.97
N HIS A 43 -20.91 15.56 -13.80
CA HIS A 43 -20.04 15.56 -12.62
C HIS A 43 -20.36 14.42 -11.65
N ASP A 44 -19.35 14.08 -10.84
CA ASP A 44 -19.48 13.15 -9.71
C ASP A 44 -19.96 13.88 -8.45
N VAL A 45 -20.98 13.32 -7.82
CA VAL A 45 -21.48 13.75 -6.51
C VAL A 45 -21.31 12.61 -5.52
N ILE A 46 -20.58 12.85 -4.44
CA ILE A 46 -20.47 11.92 -3.33
C ILE A 46 -21.47 12.32 -2.24
N MET A 47 -22.32 11.38 -1.85
CA MET A 47 -23.41 11.61 -0.92
C MET A 47 -23.35 10.63 0.24
N CYS A 48 -23.49 11.10 1.47
CA CYS A 48 -23.66 10.19 2.60
C CYS A 48 -25.00 9.43 2.50
N LEU A 49 -25.05 8.21 3.05
CA LEU A 49 -26.21 7.31 2.88
C LEU A 49 -27.54 7.90 3.39
N TYR A 50 -27.51 8.71 4.46
CA TYR A 50 -28.76 9.22 5.03
C TYR A 50 -29.43 10.25 4.12
N GLU A 51 -28.64 11.14 3.53
CA GLU A 51 -29.06 12.13 2.55
C GLU A 51 -29.68 11.46 1.32
N TYR A 52 -28.98 10.46 0.79
CA TYR A 52 -29.46 9.70 -0.37
C TYR A 52 -30.75 8.92 -0.06
N ALA A 53 -30.81 8.27 1.11
CA ALA A 53 -32.00 7.53 1.53
C ALA A 53 -33.21 8.44 1.75
N TYR A 54 -33.01 9.58 2.42
CA TYR A 54 -34.07 10.55 2.66
C TYR A 54 -34.66 11.06 1.34
N TYR A 55 -33.79 11.46 0.42
CA TYR A 55 -34.20 12.01 -0.86
C TYR A 55 -34.94 10.99 -1.75
N ASN A 56 -34.47 9.74 -1.78
CA ASN A 56 -35.07 8.67 -2.57
C ASN A 56 -36.17 7.89 -1.84
N LYS A 57 -36.55 8.31 -0.61
CA LYS A 57 -37.54 7.64 0.24
C LYS A 57 -37.21 6.16 0.50
N LEU A 58 -35.92 5.87 0.72
CA LEU A 58 -35.40 4.54 0.99
C LEU A 58 -35.28 4.27 2.50
N LYS A 59 -35.22 3.00 2.87
CA LYS A 59 -35.12 2.57 4.28
C LYS A 59 -33.68 2.65 4.76
N PHE A 60 -33.34 3.76 5.42
CA PHE A 60 -32.04 3.92 6.10
C PHE A 60 -31.96 3.09 7.38
N ASN A 61 -30.82 2.44 7.63
CA ASN A 61 -30.57 1.62 8.81
C ASN A 61 -29.25 1.99 9.48
N LYS A 62 -29.22 1.85 10.82
CA LYS A 62 -28.02 1.87 11.65
C LYS A 62 -27.96 0.55 12.40
N GLU A 63 -26.99 -0.28 12.06
CA GLU A 63 -26.83 -1.60 12.68
C GLU A 63 -25.76 -1.53 13.77
N TYR A 64 -26.15 -1.85 15.00
CA TYR A 64 -25.24 -1.99 16.14
C TYR A 64 -24.86 -3.47 16.24
N THR A 65 -23.58 -3.78 16.13
CA THR A 65 -23.13 -5.17 15.97
C THR A 65 -22.40 -5.72 17.19
N GLY A 66 -22.39 -4.98 18.29
CA GLY A 66 -21.67 -5.39 19.48
C GLY A 66 -20.17 -5.44 19.20
N LYS A 67 -19.58 -6.63 19.39
CA LYS A 67 -18.17 -6.95 19.09
C LYS A 67 -17.94 -7.46 17.67
N VAL A 68 -18.99 -7.78 16.92
CA VAL A 68 -18.85 -8.30 15.54
C VAL A 68 -18.37 -7.15 14.67
N LYS A 69 -17.15 -7.25 14.12
CA LYS A 69 -16.54 -6.25 13.23
C LYS A 69 -17.22 -6.26 11.85
N PRO A 70 -18.08 -5.28 11.52
CA PRO A 70 -18.76 -5.23 10.23
C PRO A 70 -17.77 -5.10 9.07
N MET A 71 -18.08 -5.77 7.98
CA MET A 71 -17.38 -5.61 6.70
C MET A 71 -18.36 -5.19 5.62
N ILE A 72 -17.83 -4.71 4.50
CA ILE A 72 -18.53 -4.65 3.23
C ILE A 72 -17.98 -5.73 2.31
N LYS A 73 -18.86 -6.31 1.50
CA LYS A 73 -18.51 -7.15 0.35
C LYS A 73 -18.57 -6.30 -0.91
N ILE A 74 -17.48 -6.27 -1.68
CA ILE A 74 -17.47 -5.66 -3.02
C ILE A 74 -18.32 -6.52 -3.96
N LEU A 75 -19.30 -5.91 -4.61
CA LEU A 75 -20.21 -6.58 -5.54
C LEU A 75 -19.86 -6.27 -7.01
N PHE A 76 -19.26 -5.11 -7.25
CA PHE A 76 -18.93 -4.62 -8.58
C PHE A 76 -17.52 -4.00 -8.61
N GLU A 77 -16.75 -4.38 -9.63
CA GLU A 77 -15.42 -3.83 -9.91
C GLU A 77 -15.57 -2.69 -10.92
N ASN A 78 -15.23 -1.47 -10.50
CA ASN A 78 -15.19 -0.28 -11.33
C ASN A 78 -14.16 0.71 -10.77
N ASP A 79 -14.17 1.92 -11.30
CA ASP A 79 -13.31 3.01 -10.87
C ASP A 79 -13.49 3.38 -9.39
N ILE A 80 -14.68 3.21 -8.80
CA ILE A 80 -14.93 3.43 -7.37
C ILE A 80 -14.14 2.44 -6.51
N THR A 81 -14.12 1.17 -6.93
CA THR A 81 -13.53 0.05 -6.18
C THR A 81 -12.14 -0.32 -6.66
N ASN A 82 -11.45 0.56 -7.41
CA ASN A 82 -10.12 0.26 -7.95
C ASN A 82 -9.15 -0.22 -6.85
N GLY A 83 -8.46 -1.33 -7.14
CA GLY A 83 -7.61 -2.07 -6.20
C GLY A 83 -8.31 -3.09 -5.30
N PHE A 84 -9.64 -3.21 -5.38
CA PHE A 84 -10.43 -4.26 -4.75
C PHE A 84 -11.13 -5.11 -5.80
N HIS A 85 -11.24 -6.41 -5.56
CA HIS A 85 -11.90 -7.36 -6.44
C HIS A 85 -13.31 -7.71 -5.95
N LYS A 86 -14.13 -8.21 -6.87
CA LYS A 86 -15.46 -8.70 -6.57
C LYS A 86 -15.36 -9.82 -5.54
N SER A 87 -16.18 -9.70 -4.50
CA SER A 87 -16.25 -10.56 -3.33
C SER A 87 -15.22 -10.30 -2.23
N ASP A 88 -14.30 -9.34 -2.40
CA ASP A 88 -13.44 -8.89 -1.31
C ASP A 88 -14.28 -8.41 -0.13
N LEU A 89 -13.84 -8.78 1.07
CA LEU A 89 -14.42 -8.37 2.33
C LEU A 89 -13.50 -7.35 3.00
N ILE A 90 -14.03 -6.13 3.20
CA ILE A 90 -13.27 -4.99 3.70
C ILE A 90 -13.90 -4.52 4.99
N TYR A 91 -13.12 -4.38 6.06
CA TYR A 91 -13.62 -3.76 7.29
C TYR A 91 -14.19 -2.36 7.02
N TRP A 92 -15.41 -2.12 7.51
CA TRP A 92 -16.12 -0.87 7.29
C TRP A 92 -17.06 -0.58 8.45
N TYR A 93 -16.53 0.05 9.49
CA TYR A 93 -17.25 0.29 10.73
C TYR A 93 -16.58 1.36 11.58
N GLY A 94 -17.30 1.84 12.57
CA GLY A 94 -16.71 2.63 13.65
C GLY A 94 -17.23 2.24 15.02
N ASN A 95 -16.72 2.94 16.02
CA ASN A 95 -17.04 2.80 17.43
C ASN A 95 -17.78 4.07 17.90
N ILE A 96 -18.94 3.87 18.54
CA ILE A 96 -19.77 4.97 19.07
C ILE A 96 -19.25 5.47 20.42
N GLY A 97 -18.65 4.60 21.23
CA GLY A 97 -18.11 4.93 22.54
C GLY A 97 -16.87 5.85 22.51
N GLY A 98 -16.44 6.29 21.32
CA GLY A 98 -15.35 7.26 21.15
C GLY A 98 -13.94 6.67 21.22
N GLY A 99 -13.79 5.42 21.64
CA GLY A 99 -12.51 4.70 21.60
C GLY A 99 -12.07 4.44 20.16
N ILE A 100 -11.09 5.21 19.70
CA ILE A 100 -10.44 4.94 18.43
C ILE A 100 -9.50 3.76 18.68
N ASN A 101 -9.64 2.71 17.87
CA ASN A 101 -8.89 1.46 17.98
C ASN A 101 -9.06 0.67 19.28
N ASP A 102 -10.16 0.83 20.03
CA ASP A 102 -10.43 -0.05 21.17
C ASP A 102 -10.72 -1.49 20.69
N PRO A 103 -9.80 -2.46 20.88
CA PRO A 103 -10.00 -3.83 20.43
C PRO A 103 -11.08 -4.56 21.23
N ASN A 104 -11.47 -4.01 22.39
CA ASN A 104 -12.50 -4.55 23.27
C ASN A 104 -13.87 -3.89 23.05
N SER A 105 -13.96 -2.92 22.12
CA SER A 105 -15.22 -2.23 21.84
C SER A 105 -16.32 -3.21 21.52
N ASP A 106 -17.42 -3.09 22.26
CA ASP A 106 -18.68 -3.78 22.03
C ASP A 106 -19.75 -2.83 21.49
N GLN A 107 -19.34 -1.70 20.90
CA GLN A 107 -20.23 -0.65 20.40
C GLN A 107 -19.95 -0.33 18.93
N LEU A 108 -19.69 -1.37 18.13
CA LEU A 108 -19.44 -1.23 16.71
C LEU A 108 -20.73 -0.93 15.94
N ILE A 109 -20.62 -0.06 14.94
CA ILE A 109 -21.73 0.37 14.10
C ILE A 109 -21.37 0.40 12.62
N GLN A 110 -22.35 0.08 11.79
CA GLN A 110 -22.32 0.32 10.35
C GLN A 110 -23.68 0.85 9.86
N ARG A 111 -23.68 1.77 8.89
CA ARG A 111 -24.90 2.31 8.27
C ARG A 111 -25.13 1.63 6.93
N GLN A 112 -26.39 1.40 6.61
CA GLN A 112 -26.79 0.81 5.34
C GLN A 112 -28.10 1.44 4.84
N ILE A 113 -28.39 1.22 3.57
CA ILE A 113 -29.74 1.37 3.02
C ILE A 113 -30.28 -0.03 2.71
N LEU A 114 -31.45 -0.34 3.25
CA LEU A 114 -32.11 -1.63 3.04
C LEU A 114 -32.99 -1.60 1.80
N ASP A 115 -33.20 -2.77 1.21
CA ASP A 115 -34.18 -3.00 0.14
C ASP A 115 -33.98 -2.11 -1.10
N VAL A 116 -32.72 -1.75 -1.42
CA VAL A 116 -32.37 -0.98 -2.62
C VAL A 116 -32.67 -1.82 -3.86
N LYS A 117 -33.54 -1.31 -4.74
CA LYS A 117 -33.86 -1.94 -6.02
C LYS A 117 -32.88 -1.46 -7.09
N GLU A 118 -32.07 -2.37 -7.59
CA GLU A 118 -31.17 -2.09 -8.72
C GLU A 118 -31.95 -1.89 -10.03
N SER A 119 -31.35 -1.13 -10.94
CA SER A 119 -31.86 -0.87 -12.29
C SER A 119 -30.68 -0.62 -13.24
N ASP A 120 -30.97 -0.20 -14.48
CA ASP A 120 -29.93 0.24 -15.42
C ASP A 120 -29.21 1.52 -14.95
N ARG A 121 -29.83 2.27 -14.02
CA ARG A 121 -29.26 3.50 -13.46
C ARG A 121 -28.71 3.33 -12.04
N VAL A 122 -29.29 2.44 -11.24
CA VAL A 122 -28.92 2.25 -9.82
C VAL A 122 -28.25 0.91 -9.64
N LYS A 123 -27.04 0.91 -9.09
CA LYS A 123 -26.26 -0.29 -8.77
C LYS A 123 -25.75 -0.27 -7.34
N VAL A 124 -25.82 -1.41 -6.66
CA VAL A 124 -25.20 -1.58 -5.35
C VAL A 124 -23.77 -2.05 -5.56
N ILE A 125 -22.81 -1.17 -5.28
CA ILE A 125 -21.38 -1.41 -5.49
C ILE A 125 -20.80 -2.26 -4.35
N ALA A 126 -21.26 -2.02 -3.12
CA ALA A 126 -20.85 -2.81 -1.96
C ALA A 126 -21.98 -2.95 -0.94
N SER A 127 -22.07 -4.12 -0.31
CA SER A 127 -23.12 -4.44 0.67
C SER A 127 -22.54 -4.90 2.00
N SER A 128 -23.24 -4.63 3.09
CA SER A 128 -22.90 -5.11 4.43
C SER A 128 -22.84 -6.63 4.50
N THR A 129 -21.85 -7.16 5.22
CA THR A 129 -21.82 -8.59 5.57
C THR A 129 -22.85 -8.97 6.63
N ILE A 130 -23.39 -8.00 7.37
CA ILE A 130 -24.31 -8.21 8.51
C ILE A 130 -25.73 -8.48 8.04
N ASN A 131 -26.31 -7.56 7.27
CA ASN A 131 -27.72 -7.59 6.88
C ASN A 131 -27.94 -7.44 5.37
N LYS A 132 -26.87 -7.49 4.56
CA LYS A 132 -26.89 -7.29 3.09
C LYS A 132 -27.37 -5.92 2.62
N GLY A 133 -27.58 -4.97 3.53
CA GLY A 133 -27.91 -3.60 3.18
C GLY A 133 -26.79 -2.94 2.37
N ALA A 134 -27.16 -2.04 1.46
CA ALA A 134 -26.22 -1.32 0.61
C ALA A 134 -25.39 -0.32 1.43
N VAL A 135 -24.08 -0.35 1.24
CA VAL A 135 -23.11 0.56 1.89
C VAL A 135 -22.46 1.50 0.88
N ILE A 136 -22.34 1.08 -0.37
CA ILE A 136 -21.94 1.91 -1.51
C ILE A 136 -22.93 1.67 -2.65
N ILE A 137 -23.49 2.75 -3.21
CA ILE A 137 -24.46 2.75 -4.31
C ILE A 137 -23.99 3.73 -5.36
N GLU A 138 -24.08 3.35 -6.63
CA GLU A 138 -23.94 4.26 -7.76
C GLU A 138 -25.32 4.48 -8.40
N GLU A 139 -25.70 5.74 -8.60
CA GLU A 139 -26.85 6.16 -9.40
C GLU A 139 -26.37 7.01 -10.59
N LYS A 140 -26.52 6.50 -11.81
CA LYS A 140 -26.23 7.25 -13.04
C LYS A 140 -27.32 8.28 -13.31
N ILE A 141 -26.93 9.54 -13.51
CA ILE A 141 -27.85 10.65 -13.75
C ILE A 141 -27.31 11.54 -14.87
N GLY A 142 -28.01 11.56 -16.01
CA GLY A 142 -27.57 12.32 -17.18
C GLY A 142 -26.21 11.82 -17.67
N LYS A 143 -25.21 12.72 -17.72
CA LYS A 143 -23.83 12.37 -18.10
C LYS A 143 -22.94 12.01 -16.91
N GLY A 144 -23.37 12.29 -15.67
CA GLY A 144 -22.62 12.02 -14.45
C GLY A 144 -23.33 11.04 -13.54
N ARG A 145 -23.07 11.12 -12.23
CA ARG A 145 -23.58 10.16 -11.24
C ARG A 145 -23.59 10.71 -9.81
N ILE A 146 -24.44 10.08 -8.99
CA ILE A 146 -24.40 10.19 -7.54
C ILE A 146 -23.84 8.90 -6.98
N ILE A 147 -22.86 9.00 -6.10
CA ILE A 147 -22.26 7.87 -5.38
C ILE A 147 -22.65 8.01 -3.92
N ALA A 148 -23.60 7.20 -3.47
CA ALA A 148 -24.01 7.17 -2.07
C ALA A 148 -23.13 6.21 -1.27
N ILE A 149 -22.48 6.69 -0.22
CA ILE A 149 -21.49 5.92 0.54
C ILE A 149 -21.55 6.21 2.04
N ASP A 150 -21.31 5.20 2.87
CA ASP A 150 -21.21 5.39 4.32
C ASP A 150 -19.87 6.03 4.72
N LEU A 151 -19.85 7.37 4.79
CA LEU A 151 -18.69 8.11 5.29
C LEU A 151 -18.79 8.42 6.79
N ILE A 152 -19.85 8.02 7.49
CA ILE A 152 -20.06 8.46 8.87
C ILE A 152 -19.81 7.35 9.87
N SER A 153 -20.19 6.09 9.58
CA SER A 153 -19.92 5.01 10.55
C SER A 153 -18.43 4.79 10.72
N PRO A 154 -17.61 4.65 9.65
CA PRO A 154 -16.17 4.61 9.83
C PRO A 154 -15.67 5.91 10.46
N ASN A 155 -15.10 5.81 11.66
CA ASN A 155 -14.49 6.95 12.34
C ASN A 155 -13.41 7.58 11.44
N GLU A 156 -13.03 8.82 11.73
CA GLU A 156 -11.86 9.41 11.08
C GLU A 156 -10.63 8.54 11.35
N ALA A 157 -9.95 8.11 10.30
CA ALA A 157 -8.69 7.37 10.40
C ALA A 157 -7.60 8.32 10.92
N ILE A 158 -7.51 8.44 12.24
CA ILE A 158 -6.49 9.26 12.92
C ILE A 158 -5.23 8.45 13.26
N GLU A 159 -5.36 7.12 13.28
CA GLU A 159 -4.31 6.16 13.59
C GLU A 159 -4.04 5.25 12.39
N TRP A 160 -2.85 4.68 12.37
CA TRP A 160 -2.35 3.90 11.24
C TRP A 160 -3.04 2.53 11.10
N ASP A 161 -3.35 1.90 12.23
CA ASP A 161 -3.79 0.51 12.31
C ASP A 161 -5.31 0.35 12.47
N PHE A 162 -6.09 1.42 12.21
CA PHE A 162 -7.54 1.39 12.39
C PHE A 162 -8.28 0.66 11.26
N LYS A 163 -8.58 -0.62 11.50
CA LYS A 163 -9.25 -1.54 10.55
C LYS A 163 -10.52 -0.98 9.92
N GLY A 164 -11.42 -0.44 10.74
CA GLY A 164 -12.76 -0.03 10.31
C GLY A 164 -12.81 1.14 9.33
N SER A 165 -11.76 1.95 9.26
CA SER A 165 -11.69 3.15 8.41
C SER A 165 -10.45 3.26 7.53
N ALA A 166 -9.50 2.32 7.63
CA ALA A 166 -8.28 2.29 6.81
C ALA A 166 -8.57 2.43 5.30
N ASN A 167 -9.63 1.78 4.82
CA ASN A 167 -9.98 1.77 3.39
C ASN A 167 -11.01 2.84 3.00
N LYS A 168 -11.58 3.56 3.98
CA LYS A 168 -12.63 4.57 3.75
C LYS A 168 -12.20 5.63 2.73
N TYR A 169 -11.00 6.16 2.93
CA TYR A 169 -10.46 7.24 2.09
C TYR A 169 -9.84 6.73 0.79
N ILE A 170 -9.58 5.42 0.65
CA ILE A 170 -9.14 4.83 -0.62
C ILE A 170 -10.26 4.93 -1.65
N ILE A 171 -11.49 4.53 -1.28
CA ILE A 171 -12.65 4.63 -2.16
C ILE A 171 -12.94 6.09 -2.54
N LEU A 172 -12.85 7.02 -1.58
CA LEU A 172 -13.01 8.45 -1.89
C LEU A 172 -11.91 8.97 -2.82
N GLY A 173 -10.66 8.59 -2.59
CA GLY A 173 -9.53 8.98 -3.43
C GLY A 173 -9.63 8.46 -4.85
N ASN A 174 -10.14 7.24 -5.03
CA ASN A 174 -10.46 6.68 -6.34
C ASN A 174 -11.47 7.54 -7.10
N ILE A 175 -12.57 7.93 -6.46
CA ILE A 175 -13.62 8.77 -7.07
C ILE A 175 -13.08 10.16 -7.42
N LEU A 176 -12.32 10.78 -6.51
CA LEU A 176 -11.92 12.19 -6.65
C LEU A 176 -10.71 12.41 -7.57
N GLY A 177 -9.82 11.43 -7.69
CA GLY A 177 -8.56 11.63 -8.40
C GLY A 177 -7.88 10.35 -8.89
N GLY A 178 -8.57 9.20 -8.87
CA GLY A 178 -7.97 7.93 -9.27
C GLY A 178 -6.77 7.55 -8.40
N SER A 179 -6.92 7.65 -7.07
CA SER A 179 -5.79 7.43 -6.14
C SER A 179 -5.09 6.10 -6.31
N VAL A 180 -5.81 4.98 -6.45
CA VAL A 180 -5.19 3.68 -6.71
C VAL A 180 -4.93 3.54 -8.20
N ARG A 181 -3.70 3.16 -8.58
CA ARG A 181 -3.31 2.93 -9.97
C ARG A 181 -2.90 1.49 -10.22
N TYR A 182 -2.16 0.91 -9.29
CA TYR A 182 -1.62 -0.45 -9.38
C TYR A 182 -1.92 -1.30 -8.15
N GLY A 183 -2.35 -0.66 -7.05
CA GLY A 183 -2.62 -1.33 -5.79
C GLY A 183 -3.63 -2.46 -5.88
N LYS A 184 -3.45 -3.45 -5.01
CA LYS A 184 -4.28 -4.65 -4.94
C LYS A 184 -4.53 -5.08 -3.50
N TYR A 185 -5.77 -5.41 -3.19
CA TYR A 185 -6.16 -5.93 -1.90
C TYR A 185 -5.88 -7.43 -1.79
N TYR A 186 -5.53 -7.87 -0.59
CA TYR A 186 -5.45 -9.27 -0.24
C TYR A 186 -6.29 -9.53 1.01
N GLN A 187 -7.13 -10.56 0.98
CA GLN A 187 -8.07 -10.84 2.07
C GLN A 187 -7.38 -11.21 3.38
N ARG A 188 -6.18 -11.80 3.31
CA ARG A 188 -5.35 -12.24 4.45
C ARG A 188 -3.88 -12.31 4.06
N LYS A 189 -2.99 -12.34 5.07
CA LYS A 189 -1.60 -12.74 4.89
C LYS A 189 -1.57 -14.23 4.50
N LEU A 190 -1.01 -14.53 3.33
CA LEU A 190 -0.69 -15.86 2.82
C LEU A 190 0.41 -16.50 3.69
N SER A 191 0.34 -17.82 3.87
CA SER A 191 1.50 -18.57 4.35
C SER A 191 2.68 -18.41 3.38
N TYR A 192 3.88 -18.74 3.84
CA TYR A 192 5.06 -18.71 2.96
C TYR A 192 4.86 -19.59 1.72
N GLU A 193 4.33 -20.81 1.89
CA GLU A 193 4.06 -21.76 0.81
C GLU A 193 2.99 -21.25 -0.16
N GLU A 194 1.94 -20.62 0.35
CA GLU A 194 0.89 -20.00 -0.47
C GLU A 194 1.45 -18.82 -1.26
N PHE A 195 2.33 -18.01 -0.67
CA PHE A 195 3.00 -16.90 -1.32
C PHE A 195 3.91 -17.38 -2.46
N ILE A 196 4.76 -18.38 -2.20
CA ILE A 196 5.57 -19.02 -3.25
C ILE A 196 4.68 -19.66 -4.33
N GLY A 197 3.54 -20.24 -3.93
CA GLY A 197 2.53 -20.76 -4.85
C GLY A 197 1.98 -19.67 -5.78
N ALA A 198 1.71 -18.48 -5.24
CA ALA A 198 1.28 -17.31 -6.02
C ALA A 198 2.38 -16.83 -6.99
N MET A 199 3.64 -16.75 -6.55
CA MET A 199 4.78 -16.43 -7.43
C MET A 199 4.89 -17.42 -8.59
N LYS A 200 4.85 -18.72 -8.30
CA LYS A 200 4.92 -19.79 -9.32
C LYS A 200 3.73 -19.72 -10.29
N LYS A 201 2.53 -19.44 -9.79
CA LYS A 201 1.33 -19.27 -10.63
C LYS A 201 1.48 -18.08 -11.57
N LEU A 202 2.06 -16.98 -11.08
CA LEU A 202 2.30 -15.78 -11.86
C LEU A 202 3.31 -16.04 -12.99
N CYS A 203 4.46 -16.66 -12.71
CA CYS A 203 5.45 -16.99 -13.74
C CYS A 203 4.94 -18.02 -14.76
N ARG A 204 3.98 -18.88 -14.40
CA ARG A 204 3.31 -19.74 -15.39
C ARG A 204 2.33 -18.98 -16.28
N LYS A 205 1.76 -17.87 -15.79
CA LYS A 205 0.79 -17.05 -16.53
C LYS A 205 1.49 -16.21 -17.60
N TYR A 206 2.70 -15.70 -17.31
CA TYR A 206 3.40 -14.75 -18.18
C TYR A 206 4.76 -15.30 -18.63
N LYS A 207 4.91 -15.53 -19.94
CA LYS A 207 6.08 -16.20 -20.55
C LYS A 207 7.43 -15.48 -20.35
N HIS A 208 7.41 -14.17 -20.15
CA HIS A 208 8.58 -13.33 -19.93
C HIS A 208 8.97 -13.21 -18.46
N LEU A 209 8.22 -13.86 -17.57
CA LEU A 209 8.56 -14.01 -16.17
C LEU A 209 9.01 -15.46 -15.92
N TRP A 210 10.06 -15.63 -15.13
CA TRP A 210 10.45 -16.94 -14.62
C TRP A 210 10.78 -16.87 -13.14
N ILE A 211 10.66 -18.01 -12.46
CA ILE A 211 11.01 -18.16 -11.05
C ILE A 211 12.39 -18.82 -10.94
N GLU A 212 13.19 -18.37 -9.99
CA GLU A 212 14.50 -18.96 -9.68
C GLU A 212 14.58 -19.27 -8.19
N GLU A 213 15.21 -20.41 -7.86
CA GLU A 213 15.57 -20.77 -6.48
C GLU A 213 16.98 -20.26 -6.21
N GLU A 214 17.09 -19.28 -5.32
CA GLU A 214 18.34 -18.57 -5.05
C GLU A 214 19.21 -19.28 -3.99
N GLY A 215 18.63 -20.21 -3.23
CA GLY A 215 19.35 -20.96 -2.21
C GLY A 215 18.46 -21.25 -1.01
N VAL A 216 19.10 -21.78 0.03
CA VAL A 216 18.44 -22.26 1.25
C VAL A 216 18.75 -21.31 2.41
N SER A 217 17.72 -20.86 3.13
CA SER A 217 17.78 -19.99 4.31
C SER A 217 18.16 -20.76 5.57
N SER A 218 18.37 -20.05 6.69
CA SER A 218 18.87 -20.63 7.94
C SER A 218 17.91 -21.63 8.57
N ASP A 219 16.61 -21.58 8.24
CA ASP A 219 15.59 -22.54 8.67
C ASP A 219 15.33 -23.68 7.68
N GLY A 220 16.13 -23.79 6.61
CA GLY A 220 15.95 -24.80 5.56
C GLY A 220 14.89 -24.44 4.51
N SER A 221 14.19 -23.31 4.64
CA SER A 221 13.32 -22.82 3.56
C SER A 221 14.15 -22.35 2.37
N LYS A 222 13.52 -22.16 1.21
CA LYS A 222 14.21 -21.67 0.02
C LYS A 222 13.98 -20.17 -0.15
N ILE A 223 14.93 -19.43 -0.69
CA ILE A 223 14.66 -18.07 -1.18
C ILE A 223 14.38 -18.17 -2.67
N TYR A 224 13.32 -17.49 -3.11
CA TYR A 224 12.92 -17.47 -4.52
C TYR A 224 12.92 -16.04 -5.05
N SER A 225 13.26 -15.89 -6.32
CA SER A 225 13.08 -14.65 -7.06
C SER A 225 12.10 -14.82 -8.23
N ILE A 226 11.38 -13.75 -8.57
CA ILE A 226 10.74 -13.59 -9.88
C ILE A 226 11.66 -12.73 -10.73
N ASN A 227 11.87 -13.14 -11.96
CA ASN A 227 12.83 -12.55 -12.87
C ASN A 227 12.19 -12.17 -14.20
N ALA A 228 12.70 -11.11 -14.83
CA ALA A 228 12.31 -10.66 -16.16
C ALA A 228 13.50 -10.02 -16.89
N GLY A 229 13.47 -10.01 -18.23
CA GLY A 229 14.50 -9.38 -19.06
C GLY A 229 15.70 -10.27 -19.36
N ILE A 230 16.87 -9.66 -19.62
CA ILE A 230 18.06 -10.38 -20.10
C ILE A 230 19.11 -10.48 -18.99
N GLN A 231 19.40 -11.68 -18.49
CA GLN A 231 20.28 -11.92 -17.33
C GLN A 231 21.69 -11.30 -17.43
N THR A 232 22.23 -11.14 -18.64
CA THR A 232 23.57 -10.58 -18.85
C THR A 232 23.59 -9.05 -18.92
N LYS A 233 22.43 -8.39 -18.81
CA LYS A 233 22.30 -6.94 -18.83
C LYS A 233 22.36 -6.37 -17.40
N PRO A 234 22.57 -5.05 -17.24
CA PRO A 234 22.55 -4.42 -15.93
C PRO A 234 21.28 -4.75 -15.13
N MET A 235 21.45 -5.05 -13.85
CA MET A 235 20.42 -5.59 -12.97
C MET A 235 19.77 -4.51 -12.10
N PHE A 236 18.43 -4.51 -12.09
CA PHE A 236 17.63 -3.95 -11.01
C PHE A 236 17.22 -5.07 -10.06
N LEU A 237 17.63 -4.95 -8.80
CA LEU A 237 17.29 -5.90 -7.74
C LEU A 237 16.33 -5.23 -6.75
N PHE A 238 15.13 -5.80 -6.62
CA PHE A 238 14.13 -5.34 -5.65
C PHE A 238 13.97 -6.40 -4.56
N VAL A 239 14.20 -6.03 -3.30
CA VAL A 239 14.20 -6.94 -2.15
C VAL A 239 13.20 -6.43 -1.12
N ALA A 240 12.49 -7.35 -0.47
CA ALA A 240 11.69 -7.06 0.71
C ALA A 240 11.87 -8.13 1.79
N THR A 241 11.41 -7.79 2.99
CA THR A 241 11.32 -8.73 4.12
C THR A 241 12.69 -9.32 4.49
N LEU A 242 13.73 -8.48 4.57
CA LEU A 242 14.91 -8.79 5.38
C LEU A 242 14.53 -8.91 6.86
N HIS A 243 13.66 -8.00 7.31
CA HIS A 243 12.93 -8.16 8.57
C HIS A 243 11.60 -8.87 8.33
N GLY A 244 11.42 -10.02 8.95
CA GLY A 244 10.29 -10.93 8.68
C GLY A 244 8.89 -10.38 8.92
N TRP A 245 8.74 -9.54 9.94
CA TRP A 245 7.47 -8.90 10.29
C TRP A 245 7.05 -7.74 9.36
N GLU A 246 7.93 -7.28 8.47
CA GLU A 246 7.68 -6.21 7.49
C GLU A 246 7.20 -6.84 6.18
N TRP A 247 6.12 -7.60 6.29
CA TRP A 247 5.69 -8.55 5.26
C TRP A 247 4.86 -7.91 4.16
N GLU A 248 4.29 -6.72 4.37
CA GLU A 248 3.41 -6.05 3.42
C GLU A 248 4.14 -5.72 2.09
N ASN A 249 5.43 -5.37 2.17
CA ASN A 249 6.24 -5.03 0.99
C ASN A 249 6.39 -6.21 0.03
N ALA A 250 6.38 -7.44 0.55
CA ALA A 250 6.40 -8.64 -0.29
C ALA A 250 5.22 -8.67 -1.26
N TYR A 251 4.02 -8.30 -0.79
CA TYR A 251 2.81 -8.22 -1.63
C TYR A 251 2.95 -7.15 -2.69
N GLY A 252 3.56 -6.01 -2.35
CA GLY A 252 3.86 -4.96 -3.31
C GLY A 252 4.79 -5.44 -4.42
N LEU A 253 5.83 -6.19 -4.08
CA LEU A 253 6.75 -6.78 -5.06
C LEU A 253 6.08 -7.87 -5.92
N LEU A 254 5.15 -8.65 -5.35
CA LEU A 254 4.34 -9.58 -6.13
C LEU A 254 3.40 -8.86 -7.11
N THR A 255 2.77 -7.76 -6.68
CA THR A 255 1.94 -6.92 -7.54
C THR A 255 2.78 -6.24 -8.63
N PHE A 256 4.01 -5.83 -8.33
CA PHE A 256 4.93 -5.28 -9.33
C PHE A 256 5.35 -6.32 -10.37
N ALA A 257 5.63 -7.56 -9.95
CA ALA A 257 5.87 -8.66 -10.89
C ALA A 257 4.63 -8.92 -11.77
N GLU A 258 3.42 -8.83 -11.22
CA GLU A 258 2.18 -8.96 -12.00
C GLU A 258 2.04 -7.83 -13.02
N TYR A 259 2.39 -6.60 -12.64
CA TYR A 259 2.44 -5.44 -13.54
C TYR A 259 3.40 -5.65 -14.72
N ILE A 260 4.63 -6.12 -14.47
CA ILE A 260 5.57 -6.48 -15.55
C ILE A 260 4.98 -7.58 -16.44
N GLY A 261 4.31 -8.56 -15.83
CA GLY A 261 3.58 -9.62 -16.52
C GLY A 261 2.54 -9.10 -17.51
N GLU A 262 1.75 -8.12 -17.09
CA GLU A 262 0.64 -7.53 -17.85
C GLU A 262 1.08 -6.50 -18.87
N HIS A 263 2.20 -5.81 -18.60
CA HIS A 263 2.68 -4.68 -19.39
C HIS A 263 4.16 -4.83 -19.78
N PRO A 264 4.58 -5.91 -20.47
CA PRO A 264 5.99 -6.12 -20.82
C PRO A 264 6.59 -5.01 -21.69
N ASP A 265 5.74 -4.32 -22.47
CA ASP A 265 6.13 -3.27 -23.40
C ASP A 265 6.09 -1.85 -22.78
N ASP A 266 5.85 -1.73 -21.46
CA ASP A 266 5.94 -0.43 -20.78
C ASP A 266 7.35 0.15 -20.92
N GLU A 267 7.43 1.39 -21.42
CA GLU A 267 8.67 2.09 -21.73
C GLU A 267 9.60 2.29 -20.53
N ARG A 268 9.08 2.14 -19.30
CA ARG A 268 9.86 2.23 -18.07
C ARG A 268 10.59 0.92 -17.79
N ILE A 269 10.01 -0.24 -18.14
CA ILE A 269 10.51 -1.57 -17.75
C ILE A 269 11.67 -2.03 -18.64
N ARG A 270 11.53 -1.87 -19.97
CA ARG A 270 12.60 -2.10 -20.97
C ARG A 270 13.33 -3.43 -20.80
N LEU A 271 12.59 -4.53 -20.91
CA LEU A 271 13.10 -5.90 -20.71
C LEU A 271 14.26 -6.32 -21.64
N ASN A 272 14.47 -5.63 -22.77
CA ASN A 272 15.60 -5.89 -23.67
C ASN A 272 16.91 -5.22 -23.22
N ASP A 273 16.83 -4.25 -22.31
CA ASP A 273 17.97 -3.45 -21.88
C ASP A 273 18.46 -3.83 -20.50
N TYR A 274 17.63 -4.49 -19.69
CA TYR A 274 17.89 -4.75 -18.27
C TYR A 274 17.58 -6.18 -17.86
N PHE A 275 18.17 -6.56 -16.73
CA PHE A 275 17.73 -7.70 -15.93
C PHE A 275 16.95 -7.18 -14.72
N ILE A 276 15.72 -7.64 -14.52
CA ILE A 276 14.94 -7.32 -13.31
C ILE A 276 14.83 -8.58 -12.47
N LYS A 277 15.33 -8.52 -11.23
CA LYS A 277 15.23 -9.58 -10.22
C LYS A 277 14.47 -9.07 -9.01
N ILE A 278 13.44 -9.81 -8.59
CA ILE A 278 12.54 -9.44 -7.50
C ILE A 278 12.57 -10.56 -6.46
N ILE A 279 12.96 -10.24 -5.22
CA ILE A 279 12.98 -11.15 -4.07
C ILE A 279 11.98 -10.63 -3.03
N PRO A 280 10.71 -11.10 -3.06
CA PRO A 280 9.70 -10.62 -2.12
C PRO A 280 9.94 -11.01 -0.67
N ILE A 281 10.54 -12.19 -0.43
CA ILE A 281 10.78 -12.72 0.93
C ILE A 281 12.24 -13.15 1.04
N ALA A 282 13.08 -12.25 1.55
CA ALA A 282 14.49 -12.54 1.83
C ALA A 282 14.72 -13.31 3.15
N ASN A 283 13.80 -13.18 4.12
CA ASN A 283 13.83 -13.88 5.40
C ASN A 283 12.60 -14.79 5.58
N PRO A 284 12.62 -16.03 5.05
CA PRO A 284 11.50 -16.96 5.18
C PRO A 284 11.12 -17.28 6.64
N TYR A 285 12.12 -17.44 7.52
CA TYR A 285 11.86 -17.73 8.95
C TYR A 285 11.09 -16.58 9.60
N GLY A 286 11.59 -15.36 9.43
CA GLY A 286 10.96 -14.19 10.02
C GLY A 286 9.55 -13.96 9.48
N TYR A 287 9.32 -14.17 8.18
CA TYR A 287 7.99 -14.05 7.57
C TYR A 287 6.99 -15.00 8.21
N LYS A 288 7.38 -16.27 8.39
CA LYS A 288 6.54 -17.33 8.98
C LYS A 288 6.25 -17.10 10.46
N ASN A 289 7.25 -16.62 11.21
CA ASN A 289 7.15 -16.46 12.67
C ASN A 289 6.79 -15.05 13.12
N ASN A 290 6.59 -14.13 12.17
CA ASN A 290 6.33 -12.71 12.44
C ASN A 290 7.40 -12.06 13.33
N THR A 291 8.67 -12.37 13.05
CA THR A 291 9.83 -11.83 13.77
C THR A 291 10.70 -10.99 12.85
N ARG A 292 11.44 -10.02 13.41
CA ARG A 292 12.46 -9.26 12.69
C ARG A 292 13.57 -10.19 12.17
N HIS A 293 14.14 -10.99 13.06
CA HIS A 293 15.33 -11.81 12.81
C HIS A 293 15.06 -13.04 11.93
N ASN A 294 16.15 -13.64 11.43
CA ASN A 294 16.12 -14.98 10.83
C ASN A 294 16.10 -16.09 11.91
N ALA A 295 16.23 -17.36 11.52
CA ALA A 295 16.12 -18.50 12.44
C ALA A 295 17.22 -18.57 13.51
N ASN A 296 18.36 -17.93 13.25
CA ASN A 296 19.49 -17.86 14.17
C ASN A 296 19.42 -16.63 15.08
N GLY A 297 18.32 -15.87 15.05
CA GLY A 297 18.18 -14.64 15.83
C GLY A 297 19.02 -13.48 15.31
N VAL A 298 19.50 -13.53 14.06
CA VAL A 298 20.32 -12.47 13.44
C VAL A 298 19.43 -11.46 12.73
N ASP A 299 19.74 -10.17 12.92
CA ASP A 299 19.22 -9.09 12.08
C ASP A 299 19.99 -9.13 10.76
N LEU A 300 19.33 -9.59 9.70
CA LEU A 300 19.94 -9.71 8.38
C LEU A 300 20.42 -8.36 7.86
N ASN A 301 19.74 -7.26 8.19
CA ASN A 301 20.16 -5.91 7.81
C ASN A 301 21.23 -5.33 8.75
N ARG A 302 21.87 -6.18 9.57
CA ARG A 302 23.13 -5.88 10.26
C ARG A 302 24.23 -6.89 9.94
N ASN A 303 23.96 -7.86 9.06
CA ASN A 303 24.84 -8.99 8.83
C ASN A 303 25.73 -8.86 7.59
N PHE A 304 25.54 -7.85 6.74
CA PHE A 304 26.31 -7.72 5.50
C PHE A 304 27.80 -7.47 5.74
N ASN A 305 28.65 -7.91 4.82
CA ASN A 305 30.09 -7.67 4.84
C ASN A 305 30.43 -6.23 4.43
N TYR A 306 29.95 -5.27 5.21
CA TYR A 306 30.18 -3.84 5.03
C TYR A 306 30.34 -3.18 6.40
N LYS A 307 31.55 -2.72 6.73
CA LYS A 307 31.88 -2.11 8.05
C LYS A 307 31.36 -2.89 9.26
N TRP A 308 31.20 -4.21 9.12
CA TRP A 308 30.57 -5.06 10.12
C TRP A 308 31.33 -5.05 11.44
N GLU A 309 32.67 -5.05 11.40
CA GLU A 309 33.52 -4.99 12.59
C GLU A 309 33.40 -3.67 13.36
N GLU A 310 33.14 -2.58 12.64
CA GLU A 310 33.00 -1.23 13.19
C GLU A 310 31.63 -1.05 13.85
N PHE A 311 30.58 -1.71 13.31
CA PHE A 311 29.23 -1.62 13.83
C PHE A 311 29.14 -2.03 15.30
N LYS A 312 28.52 -1.15 16.09
CA LYS A 312 28.15 -1.39 17.48
C LYS A 312 26.64 -1.44 17.58
N MET A 313 26.12 -2.44 18.28
CA MET A 313 24.69 -2.54 18.58
C MET A 313 24.23 -1.35 19.43
N GLN A 314 23.06 -0.81 19.10
CA GLN A 314 22.56 0.46 19.62
C GLN A 314 21.13 0.34 20.16
N HIS A 315 20.36 -0.70 19.78
CA HIS A 315 18.91 -0.74 20.01
C HIS A 315 18.43 -1.95 20.84
N PRO A 316 18.00 -1.74 22.08
CA PRO A 316 18.71 -0.86 23.00
C PRO A 316 20.17 -1.32 23.16
N ARG A 317 21.02 -0.45 23.68
CA ARG A 317 22.39 -0.83 24.02
C ARG A 317 22.37 -2.02 24.99
N GLN A 318 22.95 -3.14 24.55
CA GLN A 318 23.07 -4.35 25.34
C GLN A 318 24.40 -4.38 26.11
N ASP A 319 24.38 -5.00 27.28
CA ASP A 319 25.59 -5.28 28.06
C ASP A 319 26.38 -6.45 27.45
N VAL A 320 25.67 -7.49 27.01
CA VAL A 320 26.21 -8.63 26.26
C VAL A 320 25.35 -8.87 25.03
N ALA A 321 25.96 -8.76 23.86
CA ALA A 321 25.29 -9.03 22.60
C ALA A 321 25.04 -10.54 22.40
N GLN A 322 23.79 -10.91 22.10
CA GLN A 322 23.32 -12.28 21.93
C GLN A 322 22.37 -12.41 20.74
N PRO A 323 22.21 -13.63 20.19
CA PRO A 323 21.09 -13.94 19.29
C PRO A 323 19.75 -13.43 19.82
N TRP A 324 18.94 -12.87 18.93
CA TRP A 324 17.61 -12.28 19.20
C TRP A 324 17.59 -10.86 19.77
N ASP A 325 18.74 -10.29 20.11
CA ASP A 325 18.82 -8.85 20.33
C ASP A 325 18.47 -8.10 19.03
N TYR A 326 17.77 -6.97 19.15
CA TYR A 326 17.11 -6.28 18.03
C TYR A 326 17.99 -6.02 16.80
N ASP A 327 19.26 -5.65 17.01
CA ASP A 327 20.25 -5.38 15.97
C ASP A 327 21.44 -6.35 16.02
N TRP A 328 21.22 -7.58 16.52
CA TRP A 328 22.26 -8.62 16.57
C TRP A 328 22.80 -8.93 15.17
N LYS A 329 24.05 -8.55 14.95
CA LYS A 329 24.73 -8.62 13.65
C LYS A 329 25.25 -10.01 13.24
N GLY A 330 25.09 -11.03 14.09
CA GLY A 330 25.65 -12.37 13.90
C GLY A 330 27.06 -12.56 14.45
N TYR A 331 27.67 -13.72 14.19
CA TYR A 331 29.00 -14.07 14.70
C TYR A 331 30.17 -13.60 13.84
N SER A 332 29.92 -13.30 12.56
CA SER A 332 30.93 -12.83 11.60
C SER A 332 30.21 -12.12 10.44
N PRO A 333 30.91 -11.27 9.65
CA PRO A 333 30.31 -10.66 8.47
C PRO A 333 29.79 -11.73 7.51
N ALA A 334 28.58 -11.50 7.00
CA ALA A 334 27.83 -12.42 6.15
C ALA A 334 27.79 -13.84 6.73
N SER A 335 27.56 -14.01 8.04
CA SER A 335 27.43 -15.33 8.65
C SER A 335 26.21 -16.08 8.13
N GLU A 336 25.12 -15.38 7.84
CA GLU A 336 23.82 -15.97 7.53
C GLU A 336 23.72 -16.38 6.04
N PRO A 337 23.10 -17.53 5.74
CA PRO A 337 22.94 -17.99 4.36
C PRO A 337 22.07 -17.03 3.52
N GLU A 338 21.07 -16.37 4.12
CA GLU A 338 20.25 -15.36 3.44
C GLU A 338 21.09 -14.17 2.96
N THR A 339 21.96 -13.65 3.84
CA THR A 339 22.90 -12.58 3.51
C THR A 339 23.87 -13.02 2.39
N LYS A 340 24.43 -14.23 2.49
CA LYS A 340 25.34 -14.78 1.46
C LYS A 340 24.67 -14.91 0.10
N ILE A 341 23.38 -15.28 0.06
CA ILE A 341 22.60 -15.36 -1.19
C ILE A 341 22.52 -13.98 -1.85
N LEU A 342 22.15 -12.94 -1.10
CA LEU A 342 22.02 -11.58 -1.63
C LEU A 342 23.37 -11.01 -2.08
N GLN A 343 24.43 -11.21 -1.28
CA GLN A 343 25.78 -10.78 -1.67
C GLN A 343 26.25 -11.47 -2.96
N ARG A 344 26.03 -12.79 -3.08
CA ARG A 344 26.39 -13.52 -4.31
C ARG A 344 25.67 -12.97 -5.52
N ILE A 345 24.37 -12.64 -5.42
CA ILE A 345 23.60 -12.04 -6.50
C ILE A 345 24.23 -10.69 -6.89
N ILE A 346 24.52 -9.84 -5.91
CA ILE A 346 25.10 -8.51 -6.12
C ILE A 346 26.50 -8.60 -6.76
N ASP A 347 27.35 -9.51 -6.29
CA ASP A 347 28.73 -9.65 -6.76
C ASP A 347 28.84 -10.31 -8.14
N SER A 348 27.81 -11.03 -8.58
CA SER A 348 27.81 -11.77 -9.86
C SER A 348 27.17 -11.01 -11.03
N HIS A 349 26.66 -9.81 -10.81
CA HIS A 349 25.96 -9.02 -11.83
C HIS A 349 26.47 -7.58 -11.89
N GLU A 350 26.34 -6.97 -13.06
CA GLU A 350 26.44 -5.51 -13.18
C GLU A 350 25.19 -4.89 -12.56
N ILE A 351 25.33 -4.08 -11.51
CA ILE A 351 24.20 -3.53 -10.76
C ILE A 351 23.82 -2.15 -11.29
N ALA A 352 22.60 -2.04 -11.83
CA ALA A 352 21.98 -0.76 -12.13
C ALA A 352 21.42 -0.12 -10.86
N CYS A 353 20.63 -0.86 -10.08
CA CYS A 353 20.12 -0.41 -8.79
C CYS A 353 19.71 -1.56 -7.88
N VAL A 354 19.94 -1.42 -6.57
CA VAL A 354 19.29 -2.25 -5.53
C VAL A 354 18.29 -1.41 -4.75
N VAL A 355 17.07 -1.91 -4.58
CA VAL A 355 16.05 -1.29 -3.74
C VAL A 355 15.65 -2.26 -2.64
N ASP A 356 15.77 -1.81 -1.40
CA ASP A 356 15.43 -2.59 -0.21
C ASP A 356 14.20 -2.01 0.48
N PHE A 357 13.11 -2.79 0.55
CA PHE A 357 11.85 -2.34 1.10
C PHE A 357 11.66 -2.82 2.55
N HIS A 358 11.53 -1.83 3.42
CA HIS A 358 11.31 -1.95 4.85
C HIS A 358 9.98 -1.30 5.28
N SER A 359 9.60 -1.56 6.53
CA SER A 359 8.51 -0.85 7.20
C SER A 359 8.81 -0.77 8.72
N ALA A 360 8.19 0.05 9.55
CA ALA A 360 6.77 0.35 9.53
C ALA A 360 6.37 1.75 10.00
N SER A 361 7.32 2.55 10.47
CA SER A 361 7.03 3.74 11.27
C SER A 361 7.33 5.06 10.58
N SER A 362 7.93 5.04 9.39
CA SER A 362 8.25 6.26 8.64
C SER A 362 8.02 6.07 7.14
N THR A 363 7.84 7.18 6.44
CA THR A 363 7.80 7.20 4.97
C THR A 363 9.05 7.87 4.43
N VAL A 364 10.15 7.12 4.38
CA VAL A 364 11.45 7.66 3.99
C VAL A 364 12.05 6.89 2.83
N LEU A 365 12.67 7.62 1.91
CA LEU A 365 13.69 7.10 1.01
C LEU A 365 15.04 7.41 1.65
N ALA A 366 15.81 6.38 1.94
CA ALA A 366 17.06 6.47 2.66
C ALA A 366 18.19 5.95 1.77
N LYS A 367 19.19 6.80 1.51
CA LYS A 367 20.29 6.49 0.58
C LYS A 367 21.65 6.53 1.27
N PRO A 368 22.62 5.70 0.87
CA PRO A 368 24.01 5.82 1.31
C PRO A 368 24.63 7.16 0.90
N GLU A 369 25.66 7.62 1.62
CA GLU A 369 26.41 8.83 1.22
C GLU A 369 27.35 8.53 0.05
N ARG A 370 27.13 9.18 -1.12
CA ARG A 370 27.88 8.89 -2.35
C ARG A 370 27.98 10.09 -3.32
N PRO A 371 28.97 10.11 -4.24
CA PRO A 371 29.08 11.15 -5.27
C PRO A 371 27.95 11.18 -6.30
N ASP A 372 27.33 10.03 -6.61
CA ASP A 372 26.27 9.87 -7.61
C ASP A 372 24.84 10.06 -7.06
N ASN A 373 24.74 10.69 -5.88
CA ASN A 373 23.50 10.94 -5.13
C ASN A 373 22.42 11.72 -5.91
N ALA A 374 22.80 12.49 -6.93
CA ALA A 374 21.88 13.28 -7.74
C ALA A 374 20.87 12.41 -8.53
N ILE A 375 21.26 11.20 -8.97
CA ILE A 375 20.33 10.31 -9.69
C ILE A 375 19.24 9.82 -8.72
N LEU A 376 19.61 9.49 -7.48
CA LEU A 376 18.66 9.07 -6.46
C LEU A 376 17.74 10.23 -6.02
N ASP A 377 18.20 11.48 -6.09
CA ASP A 377 17.34 12.65 -5.88
C ASP A 377 16.26 12.76 -6.97
N LEU A 378 16.60 12.43 -8.22
CA LEU A 378 15.63 12.38 -9.32
C LEU A 378 14.62 11.24 -9.13
N VAL A 379 15.07 10.06 -8.66
CA VAL A 379 14.16 8.95 -8.31
C VAL A 379 13.19 9.38 -7.22
N TYR A 380 13.68 9.99 -6.14
CA TYR A 380 12.83 10.51 -5.07
C TYR A 380 11.83 11.56 -5.58
N ALA A 381 12.27 12.52 -6.39
CA ALA A 381 11.40 13.54 -6.96
C ALA A 381 10.31 12.95 -7.87
N GLU A 382 10.65 11.92 -8.66
CA GLU A 382 9.70 11.17 -9.49
C GLU A 382 8.63 10.47 -8.63
N VAL A 383 9.05 9.79 -7.56
CA VAL A 383 8.16 9.11 -6.60
C VAL A 383 7.20 10.10 -5.94
N VAL A 384 7.73 11.18 -5.35
CA VAL A 384 6.93 12.24 -4.71
C VAL A 384 5.93 12.82 -5.69
N ARG A 385 6.35 13.12 -6.93
CA ARG A 385 5.47 13.67 -7.97
C ARG A 385 4.36 12.69 -8.36
N ASN A 386 4.66 11.39 -8.47
CA ASN A 386 3.66 10.38 -8.85
C ASN A 386 2.67 10.09 -7.73
N LEU A 387 3.08 10.26 -6.47
CA LEU A 387 2.27 10.00 -5.26
C LEU A 387 1.55 11.24 -4.73
N LYS A 388 1.87 12.42 -5.26
CA LYS A 388 1.27 13.69 -4.87
C LYS A 388 -0.26 13.61 -4.85
N ASP A 389 -0.83 14.14 -3.78
CA ASP A 389 -2.28 14.23 -3.52
C ASP A 389 -2.99 12.87 -3.32
N ARG A 390 -2.23 11.78 -3.18
CA ARG A 390 -2.74 10.42 -2.93
C ARG A 390 -2.49 10.03 -1.47
N TYR A 391 -3.42 9.27 -0.89
CA TYR A 391 -3.28 8.71 0.47
C TYR A 391 -3.02 9.75 1.58
N ILE A 392 -3.77 10.85 1.58
CA ILE A 392 -3.65 11.93 2.58
C ILE A 392 -4.45 11.57 3.85
N ARG A 393 -3.88 11.84 5.03
CA ARG A 393 -4.53 11.64 6.34
C ARG A 393 -4.47 12.90 7.19
N VAL A 394 -5.48 13.07 8.04
CA VAL A 394 -5.42 14.02 9.17
C VAL A 394 -4.44 13.52 10.23
N VAL A 395 -3.69 14.44 10.83
CA VAL A 395 -2.85 14.16 11.99
C VAL A 395 -3.68 14.28 13.27
N TRP A 396 -3.67 13.23 14.10
CA TRP A 396 -4.40 13.20 15.36
C TRP A 396 -4.03 14.38 16.25
N GLY A 397 -5.03 14.95 16.93
CA GLY A 397 -4.83 16.06 17.86
C GLY A 397 -4.48 17.41 17.21
N THR A 398 -4.36 17.48 15.88
CA THR A 398 -4.00 18.71 15.15
C THR A 398 -5.02 19.03 14.06
N PRO A 399 -6.13 19.71 14.40
CA PRO A 399 -7.16 20.08 13.43
C PRO A 399 -6.56 20.83 12.22
N GLY A 400 -6.89 20.36 11.00
CA GLY A 400 -6.44 20.98 9.75
C GLY A 400 -5.04 20.58 9.28
N LYS A 401 -4.24 19.90 10.11
CA LYS A 401 -2.93 19.36 9.68
C LYS A 401 -3.13 18.02 9.00
N HIS A 402 -2.60 17.92 7.78
CA HIS A 402 -2.63 16.71 6.97
C HIS A 402 -1.20 16.26 6.68
N ILE A 403 -1.01 14.95 6.54
CA ILE A 403 0.22 14.33 6.06
C ILE A 403 -0.12 13.42 4.89
N GLN A 404 0.78 13.30 3.94
CA GLN A 404 0.68 12.33 2.88
C GLN A 404 1.32 11.03 3.40
N LEU A 405 0.58 9.92 3.37
CA LEU A 405 1.03 8.62 3.91
C LEU A 405 1.90 7.88 2.88
N THR A 406 2.77 8.63 2.22
CA THR A 406 3.65 8.17 1.15
C THR A 406 5.08 8.65 1.42
N ILE A 407 6.02 8.30 0.55
CA ILE A 407 7.44 8.66 0.68
C ILE A 407 7.62 10.18 0.57
N ASP A 408 7.70 10.84 1.73
CA ASP A 408 7.68 12.30 1.85
C ASP A 408 9.00 12.85 2.39
N TYR A 409 9.91 11.98 2.83
CA TYR A 409 11.20 12.35 3.40
C TYR A 409 12.34 11.63 2.66
N LEU A 410 13.42 12.36 2.42
CA LEU A 410 14.67 11.84 1.87
C LEU A 410 15.77 12.02 2.92
N THR A 411 16.52 10.97 3.22
CA THR A 411 17.62 11.01 4.19
C THR A 411 18.86 10.28 3.70
N THR A 412 19.98 10.59 4.33
CA THR A 412 21.21 9.83 4.23
C THR A 412 21.25 8.78 5.35
N LEU A 413 21.74 7.59 5.04
CA LEU A 413 21.91 6.51 6.02
C LEU A 413 23.28 6.52 6.70
N ASN A 414 23.31 5.95 7.89
CA ASN A 414 24.55 5.59 8.54
C ASN A 414 25.26 4.49 7.74
N GLU A 415 26.57 4.39 7.87
CA GLU A 415 27.39 3.38 7.22
C GLU A 415 27.34 2.01 7.95
N ASP A 416 26.14 1.58 8.32
CA ASP A 416 25.86 0.30 8.99
C ASP A 416 25.96 -0.89 8.00
N PRO A 417 26.14 -2.14 8.49
CA PRO A 417 26.21 -3.38 7.70
C PRO A 417 24.87 -3.81 7.10
N GLU A 418 24.28 -2.91 6.31
CA GLU A 418 22.98 -3.01 5.66
C GLU A 418 23.12 -3.42 4.19
N LEU A 419 22.08 -4.03 3.62
CA LEU A 419 22.05 -4.50 2.23
C LEU A 419 22.47 -3.41 1.26
N ILE A 420 21.88 -2.23 1.42
CA ILE A 420 22.05 -1.12 0.49
C ILE A 420 23.42 -0.45 0.61
N ASN A 421 24.03 -0.41 1.80
CA ASN A 421 25.41 0.08 1.96
C ASN A 421 26.40 -0.88 1.31
N TYR A 422 26.17 -2.19 1.45
CA TYR A 422 26.95 -3.20 0.74
C TYR A 422 26.78 -3.08 -0.79
N ALA A 423 25.54 -3.01 -1.26
CA ALA A 423 25.20 -2.91 -2.68
C ALA A 423 25.73 -1.63 -3.34
N ALA A 424 25.78 -0.54 -2.58
CA ALA A 424 26.30 0.74 -3.05
C ALA A 424 27.75 0.62 -3.57
N ASN A 425 28.55 -0.31 -3.08
CA ASN A 425 29.91 -0.52 -3.64
C ASN A 425 29.92 -1.03 -5.08
N ARG A 426 28.77 -1.46 -5.63
CA ARG A 426 28.63 -2.06 -6.97
C ARG A 426 27.76 -1.25 -7.92
N GLY A 427 26.78 -0.50 -7.41
CA GLY A 427 25.85 0.28 -8.22
C GLY A 427 25.05 1.26 -7.35
N LEU A 428 23.97 1.82 -7.91
CA LEU A 428 23.05 2.62 -7.12
C LEU A 428 22.32 1.73 -6.11
N ALA A 429 22.04 2.25 -4.92
CA ALA A 429 21.26 1.53 -3.93
C ALA A 429 20.54 2.50 -3.02
N PHE A 430 19.32 2.15 -2.62
CA PHE A 430 18.58 2.88 -1.59
C PHE A 430 17.56 1.97 -0.92
N LEU A 431 17.19 2.35 0.29
CA LEU A 431 16.19 1.71 1.10
C LEU A 431 14.94 2.57 1.13
N VAL A 432 13.80 1.93 1.24
CA VAL A 432 12.53 2.60 1.47
C VAL A 432 11.94 2.07 2.76
N GLU A 433 11.70 2.95 3.72
CA GLU A 433 10.74 2.68 4.79
C GLU A 433 9.37 3.10 4.29
N THR A 434 8.47 2.13 4.23
CA THR A 434 7.05 2.37 4.05
C THR A 434 6.38 2.31 5.41
N ILE A 435 5.16 2.84 5.48
CA ILE A 435 4.37 2.60 6.68
C ILE A 435 3.81 1.17 6.60
N GLY A 436 3.80 0.44 7.73
CA GLY A 436 3.48 -1.00 7.74
C GLY A 436 3.22 -1.55 9.15
N ASN A 437 3.64 -2.81 9.40
CA ASN A 437 3.46 -3.58 10.64
C ASN A 437 2.01 -3.67 11.11
N ARG A 438 1.11 -3.97 10.17
CA ARG A 438 -0.28 -4.26 10.49
C ARG A 438 -0.45 -5.69 10.93
N ASP A 439 -1.39 -5.87 11.86
CA ASP A 439 -1.78 -7.21 12.31
C ASP A 439 -2.60 -7.98 11.25
N GLU A 440 -3.17 -7.29 10.27
CA GLU A 440 -3.98 -7.83 9.18
C GLU A 440 -3.72 -7.08 7.86
N THR A 441 -4.58 -7.23 6.85
CA THR A 441 -4.35 -6.73 5.49
C THR A 441 -5.01 -5.38 5.17
N HIS A 442 -5.63 -4.72 6.15
CA HIS A 442 -6.21 -3.40 5.95
C HIS A 442 -5.13 -2.43 5.44
N GLY A 443 -5.38 -1.67 4.37
CA GLY A 443 -4.35 -0.77 3.80
C GLY A 443 -3.34 -1.42 2.84
N LEU A 444 -3.40 -2.73 2.58
CA LEU A 444 -2.52 -3.36 1.57
C LEU A 444 -2.70 -2.78 0.17
N VAL A 445 -3.89 -2.28 -0.19
CA VAL A 445 -4.10 -1.62 -1.50
C VAL A 445 -3.13 -0.46 -1.67
N MET A 446 -3.02 0.41 -0.66
CA MET A 446 -2.09 1.53 -0.70
C MET A 446 -0.64 1.04 -0.68
N HIS A 447 -0.32 0.06 0.17
CA HIS A 447 1.04 -0.43 0.32
C HIS A 447 1.58 -1.06 -0.97
N THR A 448 0.77 -1.91 -1.61
CA THR A 448 1.10 -2.51 -2.90
C THR A 448 1.23 -1.47 -4.01
N ASP A 449 0.37 -0.44 -4.01
CA ASP A 449 0.45 0.66 -4.97
C ASP A 449 1.75 1.46 -4.84
N LEU A 450 2.13 1.81 -3.60
CA LEU A 450 3.37 2.52 -3.27
C LEU A 450 4.60 1.79 -3.79
N VAL A 451 4.70 0.49 -3.50
CA VAL A 451 5.84 -0.34 -3.94
C VAL A 451 5.95 -0.37 -5.46
N VAL A 452 4.83 -0.55 -6.18
CA VAL A 452 4.82 -0.55 -7.65
C VAL A 452 5.25 0.81 -8.21
N GLU A 453 4.70 1.91 -7.69
CA GLU A 453 5.10 3.28 -8.11
C GLU A 453 6.61 3.51 -7.92
N ILE A 454 7.17 3.10 -6.79
CA ILE A 454 8.60 3.25 -6.49
C ILE A 454 9.44 2.42 -7.47
N CYS A 455 9.07 1.16 -7.72
CA CYS A 455 9.78 0.31 -8.65
C CYS A 455 9.78 0.90 -10.07
N LEU A 456 8.62 1.38 -10.54
CA LEU A 456 8.48 1.97 -11.88
C LEU A 456 9.21 3.32 -12.01
N ALA A 457 9.16 4.17 -10.98
CA ALA A 457 9.93 5.42 -10.94
C ALA A 457 11.44 5.15 -11.00
N THR A 458 11.91 4.14 -10.25
CA THR A 458 13.32 3.72 -10.23
C THR A 458 13.79 3.27 -11.60
N LEU A 459 13.05 2.35 -12.22
CA LEU A 459 13.36 1.85 -13.57
C LEU A 459 13.37 2.97 -14.60
N LYS A 460 12.38 3.87 -14.55
CA LYS A 460 12.27 5.02 -15.46
C LYS A 460 13.48 5.93 -15.36
N VAL A 461 13.76 6.44 -14.17
CA VAL A 461 14.78 7.49 -13.98
C VAL A 461 16.17 6.93 -14.23
N ILE A 462 16.52 5.80 -13.59
CA ILE A 462 17.85 5.22 -13.74
C ILE A 462 18.05 4.72 -15.16
N GLY A 463 17.04 4.09 -15.77
CA GLY A 463 17.13 3.63 -17.14
C GLY A 463 17.29 4.75 -18.16
N GLN A 464 16.72 5.94 -17.90
CA GLN A 464 16.96 7.14 -18.72
C GLN A 464 18.38 7.69 -18.55
N GLU A 465 18.91 7.72 -17.33
CA GLU A 465 20.27 8.18 -17.07
C GLU A 465 21.34 7.23 -17.64
N MET A 466 21.09 5.92 -17.63
CA MET A 466 21.98 4.93 -18.25
C MET A 466 22.06 5.08 -19.76
N LEU A 467 20.93 5.36 -20.43
CA LEU A 467 20.92 5.62 -21.88
C LEU A 467 21.71 6.86 -22.30
N LYS A 468 21.83 7.86 -21.42
CA LYS A 468 22.63 9.06 -21.72
C LYS A 468 24.14 8.79 -21.70
N LYS A 469 24.56 7.68 -21.09
CA LYS A 469 25.97 7.29 -20.94
C LYS A 469 26.45 6.34 -22.04
N THR A 470 25.53 5.73 -22.79
CA THR A 470 25.77 4.89 -23.98
C THR A 470 25.69 5.71 -25.24
#